data_AF-A0A9D2TL30-F1
#
_entry.id   AF-A0A9D2TL30-F1
#
_cell.length_a   1.000
_cell.length_b   1.000
_cell.length_c   1.000
_cell.angle_alpha   90.00
_cell.angle_beta   90.00
_cell.angle_gamma   90.00
#
_symmetry.space_group_name_H-M   'P 1'
#
loop_
_entity.id
_entity.type
_entity.pdbx_description
1 polymer ?
#
loop_
_entity_poly.entity_id
_entity_poly.type
_entity_poly.pdbx_seq_one_letter_code
_entity_poly.pdbx_strand_id
1 'polypeptide(L)'
;MEGDEINKVIVNNITRKVGDFLTESRTNLSELSRKTGIPYRMLYASVWNRKRTRELRANELMSICVVLNINPMDFVDKKDDKEEMQKWTG
;
A
#
# COMPACT_ATOMS: atom_id res chain seq x y z
N MET A 1 21.22 32.97 -1.24
CA MET A 1 20.79 31.70 -1.84
C MET A 1 20.27 30.86 -0.69
N GLU A 2 18.96 30.93 -0.49
CA GLU A 2 18.26 30.10 0.48
C GLU A 2 18.29 28.69 -0.09
N GLY A 3 19.04 27.79 0.56
CA GLY A 3 19.14 26.42 0.09
C GLY A 3 17.80 25.76 0.30
N ASP A 4 17.19 25.28 -0.78
CA ASP A 4 15.96 24.49 -0.71
C ASP A 4 16.16 23.36 0.30
N GLU A 5 15.50 23.50 1.45
CA GLU A 5 15.40 22.44 2.43
C GLU A 5 14.75 21.26 1.71
N ILE A 6 15.52 20.19 1.49
CA ILE A 6 15.02 18.98 0.82
C ILE A 6 13.90 18.44 1.71
N ASN A 7 12.65 18.72 1.31
CA ASN A 7 11.47 18.14 1.90
C ASN A 7 11.63 16.62 1.86
N LYS A 8 11.98 16.02 3.00
CA LYS A 8 12.27 14.60 3.09
C LYS A 8 10.96 13.83 2.96
N VAL A 9 10.69 13.27 1.79
CA VAL A 9 9.50 12.44 1.55
C VAL A 9 9.82 11.01 1.95
N ILE A 10 9.30 10.58 3.09
CA ILE A 10 9.33 9.17 3.52
C ILE A 10 7.95 8.58 3.33
N VAL A 11 7.87 7.54 2.51
CA VAL A 11 6.65 6.77 2.25
C VAL A 11 6.57 5.61 3.24
N ASN A 12 5.49 5.52 4.01
CA ASN A 12 5.31 4.52 5.07
C ASN A 12 3.99 3.75 4.89
N ASN A 13 3.89 2.59 5.55
CA ASN A 13 2.64 1.82 5.69
C ASN A 13 1.99 1.36 4.37
N ILE A 14 2.76 1.23 3.30
CA ILE A 14 2.22 0.90 1.96
C ILE A 14 1.52 -0.45 1.95
N THR A 15 2.11 -1.48 2.57
CA THR A 15 1.48 -2.81 2.64
C THR A 15 0.10 -2.76 3.29
N ARG A 16 -0.07 -1.96 4.36
CA ARG A 16 -1.36 -1.79 5.03
C ARG A 16 -2.39 -1.15 4.11
N LYS A 17 -2.03 -0.05 3.44
CA LYS A 17 -2.93 0.67 2.53
C LYS A 17 -3.36 -0.19 1.35
N VAL A 18 -2.44 -0.98 0.79
CA VAL A 18 -2.78 -1.98 -0.23
C VAL A 18 -3.76 -3.01 0.32
N GLY A 19 -3.54 -3.51 1.55
CA GLY A 19 -4.46 -4.45 2.18
C GLY A 19 -5.86 -3.89 2.42
N ASP A 20 -5.96 -2.65 2.86
CA ASP A 20 -7.23 -1.96 3.04
C ASP A 20 -7.95 -1.79 1.70
N PHE A 21 -7.24 -1.31 0.66
CA PHE A 21 -7.78 -1.21 -0.70
C PHE A 21 -8.29 -2.57 -1.24
N LEU A 22 -7.51 -3.64 -1.08
CA LEU A 22 -7.90 -4.98 -1.56
C LEU A 22 -9.13 -5.51 -0.83
N THR A 23 -9.30 -5.15 0.44
CA THR A 23 -10.47 -5.49 1.25
C THR A 23 -11.71 -4.72 0.80
N GLU A 24 -11.58 -3.39 0.64
CA GLU A 24 -12.67 -2.50 0.21
C GLU A 24 -13.15 -2.82 -1.21
N SER A 25 -12.22 -3.09 -2.13
CA SER A 25 -12.51 -3.51 -3.50
C SER A 25 -13.03 -4.95 -3.62
N ARG A 26 -13.12 -5.70 -2.51
CA ARG A 26 -13.50 -7.13 -2.46
C ARG A 26 -12.69 -7.99 -3.43
N THR A 27 -11.39 -7.68 -3.56
CA THR A 27 -10.50 -8.39 -4.50
C THR A 27 -10.36 -9.87 -4.12
N ASN A 28 -10.50 -10.76 -5.11
CA ASN A 28 -10.29 -12.19 -4.91
C ASN A 28 -8.79 -12.53 -4.87
N LEU A 29 -8.28 -12.85 -3.68
CA LEU A 29 -6.85 -13.12 -3.47
C LEU A 29 -6.34 -14.36 -4.23
N SER A 30 -7.19 -15.37 -4.45
CA SER A 30 -6.83 -16.56 -5.22
C SER A 30 -6.66 -16.23 -6.70
N GLU A 31 -7.49 -15.34 -7.23
CA GLU A 31 -7.35 -14.84 -8.60
C GLU A 31 -6.13 -13.93 -8.74
N LEU A 32 -5.93 -13.02 -7.78
CA LEU A 32 -4.77 -12.14 -7.74
C LEU A 32 -3.46 -12.95 -7.70
N SER A 33 -3.43 -14.03 -6.91
CA SER A 33 -2.30 -14.97 -6.87
C SER A 33 -1.97 -15.56 -8.24
N ARG A 34 -2.98 -16.02 -9.00
CA ARG A 34 -2.78 -16.56 -10.35
C ARG A 34 -2.28 -15.52 -11.33
N LYS A 35 -2.85 -14.30 -11.31
CA LYS A 35 -2.50 -13.22 -12.24
C LYS A 35 -1.11 -12.61 -11.97
N THR A 36 -0.74 -12.49 -10.70
CA THR A 36 0.54 -11.87 -10.29
C THR A 36 1.68 -12.88 -10.17
N GLY A 37 1.38 -14.18 -10.06
CA GLY A 37 2.34 -15.24 -9.73
C GLY A 37 2.78 -15.25 -8.26
N ILE A 38 2.30 -14.33 -7.43
CA ILE A 38 2.64 -14.27 -6.02
C ILE A 38 1.88 -15.40 -5.30
N PRO A 39 2.55 -16.27 -4.51
CA PRO A 39 1.86 -17.35 -3.83
C PRO A 39 0.77 -16.82 -2.89
N TYR A 40 -0.42 -17.42 -2.92
CA TYR A 40 -1.56 -17.03 -2.08
C TYR A 40 -1.18 -16.82 -0.61
N ARG A 41 -0.37 -17.73 -0.04
CA ARG A 41 0.09 -17.62 1.35
C ARG A 41 0.87 -16.33 1.64
N MET A 42 1.61 -15.82 0.64
CA MET A 42 2.41 -14.60 0.75
C MET A 42 1.52 -13.38 0.66
N LEU A 43 0.55 -13.37 -0.27
CA LEU A 43 -0.49 -12.35 -0.32
C LEU A 43 -1.25 -12.30 1.01
N TYR A 44 -1.75 -13.44 1.49
CA TYR A 44 -2.51 -13.52 2.74
C TYR A 44 -1.69 -13.02 3.93
N ALA A 45 -0.43 -13.43 4.03
CA ALA A 45 0.46 -13.00 5.11
C ALA A 45 0.87 -11.52 5.04
N SER A 46 0.76 -10.88 3.88
CA SER A 46 1.16 -9.47 3.72
C SER A 46 -0.03 -8.52 3.83
N VAL A 47 -1.13 -8.82 3.14
CA VAL A 47 -2.23 -7.85 2.97
C VAL A 47 -3.52 -8.20 3.71
N TRP A 48 -3.67 -9.43 4.22
CA TRP A 48 -4.91 -9.87 4.89
C TRP A 48 -4.75 -10.17 6.37
N ASN A 49 -3.60 -10.74 6.76
CA ASN A 49 -3.34 -11.08 8.15
C ASN A 49 -2.89 -9.86 8.96
N ARG A 50 -3.83 -9.19 9.63
CA ARG A 50 -3.54 -8.03 10.49
C ARG A 50 -2.60 -8.30 11.69
N LYS A 51 -2.31 -9.58 11.99
CA LYS A 51 -1.38 -9.98 13.06
C LYS A 51 0.00 -10.41 12.56
N ARG A 52 0.20 -10.64 11.26
CA ARG A 52 1.49 -11.02 10.68
C ARG A 52 1.96 -9.95 9.70
N THR A 53 3.19 -9.48 9.94
CA THR A 53 3.73 -8.22 9.43
C THR A 53 4.76 -8.43 8.34
N ARG A 54 4.47 -9.32 7.37
CA ARG A 54 5.33 -9.37 6.19
C ARG A 54 4.99 -8.18 5.30
N GLU A 55 5.95 -7.29 5.10
CA GLU A 55 5.83 -6.25 4.06
C GLU A 55 5.82 -6.87 2.66
N LEU A 56 5.02 -6.29 1.77
CA LEU A 56 5.14 -6.52 0.33
C LEU A 56 6.52 -6.05 -0.13
N ARG A 57 7.18 -6.89 -0.93
CA ARG A 57 8.37 -6.48 -1.67
C ARG A 57 7.95 -5.56 -2.81
N ALA A 58 8.89 -4.72 -3.28
CA ALA A 58 8.62 -3.78 -4.36
C ALA A 58 8.05 -4.46 -5.62
N ASN A 59 8.61 -5.60 -6.03
CA ASN A 59 8.10 -6.35 -7.18
C ASN A 59 6.69 -6.91 -6.95
N GLU A 60 6.36 -7.35 -5.73
CA GLU A 60 5.02 -7.83 -5.40
C GLU A 60 4.00 -6.68 -5.47
N LEU A 61 4.33 -5.52 -4.89
CA LEU A 61 3.51 -4.31 -4.98
C LEU A 61 3.26 -3.92 -6.43
N MET A 62 4.32 -3.81 -7.22
CA MET A 62 4.21 -3.39 -8.62
C MET A 62 3.40 -4.38 -9.46
N SER A 63 3.57 -5.70 -9.25
CA SER A 63 2.75 -6.71 -9.94
C SER A 63 1.27 -6.59 -9.60
N ILE A 64 0.92 -6.33 -8.34
CA ILE A 64 -0.48 -6.09 -7.92
C ILE A 64 -1.02 -4.84 -8.62
N CYS A 65 -0.26 -3.74 -8.64
CA CYS A 65 -0.66 -2.49 -9.27
C CYS A 65 -0.92 -2.66 -10.78
N VAL A 66 -0.04 -3.38 -11.49
CA VAL A 66 -0.19 -3.67 -12.92
C VAL A 66 -1.44 -4.51 -13.19
N VAL A 67 -1.66 -5.59 -12.44
CA VAL A 67 -2.81 -6.48 -12.64
C VAL A 67 -4.14 -5.77 -12.40
N LEU A 68 -4.18 -4.85 -11.44
CA LEU A 68 -5.39 -4.11 -11.06
C LEU A 68 -5.52 -2.76 -11.78
N ASN A 69 -4.54 -2.39 -12.61
CA ASN A 69 -4.46 -1.10 -13.30
C ASN A 69 -4.55 0.10 -12.34
N ILE A 70 -3.78 0.07 -11.26
CA ILE A 70 -3.72 1.10 -10.21
C ILE A 70 -2.36 1.79 -10.24
N ASN A 71 -2.34 3.10 -9.98
CA ASN A 71 -1.09 3.84 -9.83
C ASN A 71 -0.51 3.61 -8.42
N PRO A 72 0.72 3.08 -8.26
CA PRO A 72 1.31 2.87 -6.93
C PRO A 72 1.44 4.15 -6.10
N MET A 73 1.46 5.33 -6.75
CA MET A 73 1.48 6.63 -6.06
C MET A 73 0.17 6.95 -5.33
N ASP A 74 -0.93 6.25 -5.65
CA ASP A 74 -2.22 6.41 -4.95
C ASP A 74 -2.14 5.93 -3.49
N PHE A 75 -1.13 5.13 -3.14
CA PHE A 75 -0.89 4.68 -1.75
C PHE A 75 0.01 5.62 -0.95
N VAL A 76 0.51 6.72 -1.53
CA VAL A 76 1.32 7.70 -0.81
C VAL A 76 0.40 8.72 -0.13
N ASP A 77 0.61 9.00 1.16
CA ASP A 77 -0.19 10.04 1.85
C ASP A 77 0.02 11.39 1.19
N LYS A 78 -1.08 12.08 0.86
CA LYS A 78 -1.01 13.47 0.44
C LYS A 78 -0.84 14.35 1.69
N LYS A 79 -0.24 15.54 1.54
CA LYS A 79 -0.05 16.47 2.68
C LYS A 79 -1.37 16.76 3.41
N ASP A 80 -2.46 16.86 2.65
CA ASP A 80 -3.80 17.17 3.15
C ASP A 80 -4.38 16.05 4.05
N ASP A 81 -4.02 14.78 3.79
CA ASP A 81 -4.49 13.63 4.58
C ASP A 81 -3.93 13.66 6.03
N LYS A 82 -2.76 14.29 6.23
CA LYS A 82 -2.12 14.41 7.54
C LYS A 82 -2.73 15.52 8.40
N GLU A 83 -3.22 16.60 7.78
CA GLU A 83 -3.88 17.69 8.50
C GLU A 83 -5.27 17.27 9.01
N GLU A 84 -6.02 16.47 8.25
CA GLU A 84 -7.32 15.94 8.69
C GLU A 84 -7.19 14.92 9.83
N MET A 85 -6.18 14.04 9.82
CA MET A 85 -5.93 13.12 10.96
C MET A 85 -5.53 13.88 12.24
N GLN A 86 -4.79 14.97 12.14
CA GLN A 86 -4.37 15.77 13.30
C GLN A 86 -5.53 16.51 13.97
N LYS A 87 -6.52 16.98 13.19
CA LYS A 87 -7.74 17.65 13.71
C LYS A 87 -8.62 16.74 14.57
N TRP A 88 -8.56 15.42 14.37
CA TRP A 88 -9.41 14.46 15.08
C TRP A 88 -8.76 13.88 16.35
N THR A 89 -7.45 14.10 16.52
CA THR A 89 -6.67 13.65 17.69
C THR A 89 -6.30 14.79 18.65
N GLY A 90 -6.77 16.02 18.36
CA GLY A 90 -6.56 17.23 19.16
C GLY A 90 -7.77 17.59 20.00
#